data_AF-A0A7V1I5F8-F1
#
_entry.id   AF-A0A7V1I5F8-F1
#
_cell.length_a   1.000
_cell.length_b   1.000
_cell.length_c   1.000
_cell.angle_alpha   90.00
_cell.angle_beta   90.00
_cell.angle_gamma   90.00
#
_symmetry.space_group_name_H-M   'P 1'
#
loop_
_entity.id
_entity.type
_entity.pdbx_description
1 polymer ?
#
loop_
_entity_poly.entity_id
_entity_poly.type
_entity_poly.pdbx_seq_one_letter_code
_entity_poly.pdbx_strand_id
1 'polypeptide(L)'
;MDREQLKKLFQKARADLCYPPICECKIAQEGTSEIDFVSPKYKIIVGEKFISHLSPKAIIGLFHHELNHWVKHPYDLKTVILETSWLDEYETESQVMIRNLFDDVIVTIDLVVNKGLEEIAQVYQELALKSKIDCLLRAFYQEVTGLSFGKLEIDKYLQKRLDALLQIDFLDTGRARLKNNIKQFAEIIKDMAEETEV
;
A
#
# COMPACT_ATOMS: atom_id res chain seq x y z
N MET A 1 1.28 -23.32 -4.92
CA MET A 1 0.35 -23.46 -3.78
C MET A 1 -1.00 -23.90 -4.32
N ASP A 2 -1.67 -24.86 -3.67
CA ASP A 2 -3.01 -25.27 -4.13
C ASP A 2 -4.10 -24.26 -3.74
N ARG A 3 -5.26 -24.36 -4.39
CA ARG A 3 -6.38 -23.42 -4.18
C ARG A 3 -6.98 -23.49 -2.78
N GLU A 4 -6.97 -24.66 -2.14
CA GLU A 4 -7.53 -24.83 -0.80
C GLU A 4 -6.64 -24.20 0.26
N GLN A 5 -5.32 -24.31 0.11
CA GLN A 5 -4.35 -23.61 0.94
C GLN A 5 -4.48 -22.09 0.81
N LEU A 6 -4.59 -21.56 -0.42
CA LEU A 6 -4.79 -20.13 -0.63
C LEU A 6 -6.10 -19.63 0.02
N LYS A 7 -7.20 -20.37 -0.12
CA LYS A 7 -8.48 -20.03 0.54
C LYS A 7 -8.33 -19.98 2.07
N LYS A 8 -7.58 -20.90 2.67
CA LYS A 8 -7.32 -20.89 4.12
C LYS A 8 -6.53 -19.66 4.55
N LEU A 9 -5.49 -19.28 3.79
CA LEU A 9 -4.72 -18.06 4.05
C LEU A 9 -5.60 -16.80 3.94
N PHE A 10 -6.44 -16.75 2.91
CA PHE A 10 -7.39 -15.66 2.72
C PHE A 10 -8.39 -15.56 3.88
N GLN A 11 -9.00 -16.69 4.28
CA GLN A 11 -9.94 -16.72 5.41
C GLN A 11 -9.29 -16.30 6.73
N LYS A 12 -8.03 -16.68 6.95
CA LYS A 12 -7.26 -16.22 8.11
C LYS A 12 -7.07 -14.70 8.07
N ALA A 13 -6.50 -14.17 6.99
CA ALA A 13 -6.27 -12.74 6.84
C ALA A 13 -7.56 -11.92 7.00
N ARG A 14 -8.67 -12.47 6.49
CA ARG A 14 -10.00 -11.92 6.63
C ARG A 14 -10.46 -11.87 8.10
N ALA A 15 -10.25 -12.94 8.87
CA ALA A 15 -10.63 -13.00 10.28
C ALA A 15 -9.83 -12.03 11.15
N ASP A 16 -8.54 -11.82 10.83
CA ASP A 16 -7.63 -10.97 11.59
C ASP A 16 -8.05 -9.48 11.58
N LEU A 17 -8.78 -9.01 10.56
CA LEU A 17 -9.14 -7.59 10.40
C LEU A 17 -10.40 -7.15 11.17
N CYS A 18 -11.06 -8.04 11.92
CA CYS A 18 -12.27 -7.83 12.73
C CYS A 18 -13.53 -7.27 12.02
N TYR A 19 -13.45 -6.71 10.81
CA TYR A 19 -14.58 -6.28 9.96
C TYR A 19 -14.24 -6.41 8.46
N PRO A 20 -14.05 -7.64 7.96
CA PRO A 20 -13.57 -7.81 6.61
C PRO A 20 -14.68 -7.61 5.56
N PRO A 21 -14.37 -6.99 4.41
CA PRO A 21 -15.29 -6.95 3.27
C PRO A 21 -15.83 -8.34 2.90
N ILE A 22 -17.06 -8.38 2.40
CA ILE A 22 -17.59 -9.57 1.71
C ILE A 22 -16.99 -9.56 0.30
N CYS A 23 -15.74 -10.02 0.19
CA CYS A 23 -15.07 -10.17 -1.08
C CYS A 23 -14.66 -11.62 -1.37
N GLU A 24 -14.67 -11.99 -2.64
CA GLU A 24 -14.19 -13.29 -3.13
C GLU A 24 -12.71 -13.16 -3.54
N CYS A 25 -11.87 -14.13 -3.18
CA CYS A 25 -10.51 -14.20 -3.73
C CYS A 25 -10.54 -14.96 -5.07
N LYS A 26 -10.00 -14.33 -6.13
CA LYS A 26 -9.85 -14.95 -7.47
C LYS A 26 -8.38 -15.01 -7.85
N ILE A 27 -7.97 -16.16 -8.36
CA ILE A 27 -6.65 -16.34 -8.96
C ILE A 27 -6.76 -15.95 -10.44
N ALA A 28 -5.97 -14.98 -10.88
CA ALA A 28 -5.80 -14.61 -12.28
C ALA A 28 -4.44 -15.08 -12.80
N GLN A 29 -4.31 -15.17 -14.13
CA GLN A 29 -3.02 -15.45 -14.77
C GLN A 29 -2.08 -14.23 -14.80
N GLU A 30 -2.57 -13.06 -14.41
CA GLU A 30 -1.88 -11.77 -14.45
C GLU A 30 -0.78 -11.66 -13.36
N GLY A 31 0.00 -10.57 -13.39
CA GLY A 31 1.24 -10.43 -12.61
C GLY A 31 1.14 -9.62 -11.31
N THR A 32 -0.05 -9.17 -10.92
CA THR A 32 -0.26 -8.24 -9.79
C THR A 32 -1.32 -8.75 -8.81
N SER A 33 -1.49 -8.05 -7.69
CA SER A 33 -2.56 -8.24 -6.72
C SER A 33 -3.30 -6.92 -6.58
N GLU A 34 -4.64 -6.95 -6.61
CA GLU A 34 -5.48 -5.76 -6.48
C GLU A 34 -6.89 -6.11 -5.97
N ILE A 35 -7.58 -5.14 -5.37
CA ILE A 35 -9.03 -5.19 -5.19
C ILE A 35 -9.76 -4.71 -6.44
N ASP A 36 -10.59 -5.59 -6.99
CA ASP A 36 -11.65 -5.25 -7.94
C ASP A 36 -12.86 -4.67 -7.20
N PHE A 37 -12.98 -3.35 -7.24
CA PHE A 37 -14.14 -2.58 -6.76
C PHE A 37 -15.29 -2.47 -7.79
N VAL A 38 -15.08 -2.89 -9.03
CA VAL A 38 -16.04 -2.72 -10.15
C VAL A 38 -17.07 -3.86 -10.16
N SER A 39 -16.68 -5.05 -9.73
CA SER A 39 -17.56 -6.21 -9.67
C SER A 39 -18.74 -6.04 -8.69
N PRO A 40 -19.94 -6.60 -8.99
CA PRO A 40 -21.11 -6.60 -8.09
C PRO A 40 -20.86 -7.24 -6.71
N LYS A 41 -19.84 -8.10 -6.63
CA LYS A 41 -19.20 -8.53 -5.40
C LYS A 41 -17.74 -8.15 -5.52
N TYR A 42 -17.23 -7.35 -4.60
CA TYR A 42 -15.82 -7.00 -4.54
C TYR A 42 -14.96 -8.26 -4.57
N LYS A 43 -13.82 -8.22 -5.27
CA LYS A 43 -12.93 -9.37 -5.35
C LYS A 43 -11.50 -8.94 -5.12
N ILE A 44 -10.71 -9.78 -4.45
CA ILE A 44 -9.25 -9.64 -4.50
C ILE A 44 -8.77 -10.52 -5.63
N ILE A 45 -8.18 -9.91 -6.65
CA ILE A 45 -7.57 -10.59 -7.78
C ILE A 45 -6.09 -10.74 -7.45
N VAL A 46 -5.60 -11.98 -7.50
CA VAL A 46 -4.20 -12.28 -7.23
C VAL A 46 -3.61 -13.07 -8.39
N GLY A 47 -2.51 -12.57 -8.93
CA GLY A 47 -1.73 -13.21 -9.97
C GLY A 47 -1.06 -14.50 -9.51
N GLU A 48 -1.33 -15.61 -10.18
CA GLU A 48 -0.77 -16.93 -9.81
C GLU A 48 0.76 -16.94 -9.78
N LYS A 49 1.40 -16.30 -10.77
CA LYS A 49 2.87 -16.16 -10.85
C LYS A 49 3.42 -15.24 -9.76
N PHE A 50 2.65 -14.25 -9.33
CA PHE A 50 3.06 -13.32 -8.30
C PHE A 50 3.16 -14.02 -6.94
N ILE A 51 2.12 -14.78 -6.56
CA ILE A 51 2.11 -15.52 -5.29
C ILE A 51 2.89 -16.82 -5.29
N SER A 52 3.26 -17.38 -6.45
CA SER A 52 3.99 -18.64 -6.51
C SER A 52 5.37 -18.58 -5.86
N HIS A 53 5.94 -17.37 -5.76
CA HIS A 53 7.26 -17.13 -5.16
C HIS A 53 7.18 -16.64 -3.70
N LEU A 54 5.98 -16.36 -3.20
CA LEU A 54 5.77 -15.80 -1.87
C LEU A 54 5.56 -16.90 -0.82
N SER A 55 6.07 -16.67 0.38
CA SER A 55 5.80 -17.49 1.54
C SER A 55 4.34 -17.35 1.99
N PRO A 56 3.78 -18.34 2.71
CA PRO A 56 2.43 -18.22 3.26
C PRO A 56 2.24 -16.99 4.15
N LYS A 57 3.29 -16.53 4.84
CA LYS A 57 3.26 -15.32 5.66
C LYS A 57 3.18 -14.06 4.80
N ALA A 58 3.98 -13.96 3.73
CA ALA A 58 3.86 -12.86 2.77
C ALA A 58 2.46 -12.84 2.12
N ILE A 59 1.92 -13.99 1.73
CA ILE A 59 0.57 -14.06 1.16
C ILE A 59 -0.50 -13.55 2.14
N ILE A 60 -0.38 -13.86 3.44
CA ILE A 60 -1.27 -13.30 4.47
C ILE A 60 -1.12 -11.77 4.53
N GLY A 61 0.11 -11.26 4.57
CA GLY A 61 0.38 -9.82 4.60
C GLY A 61 -0.17 -9.09 3.38
N LEU A 62 -0.05 -9.70 2.19
CA LEU A 62 -0.66 -9.20 0.96
C LEU A 62 -2.18 -9.12 1.11
N PHE A 63 -2.82 -10.17 1.60
CA PHE A 63 -4.27 -10.14 1.84
C PHE A 63 -4.68 -9.12 2.89
N HIS A 64 -3.92 -8.96 3.97
CA HIS A 64 -4.17 -7.90 4.95
C HIS A 64 -4.11 -6.52 4.29
N HIS A 65 -3.10 -6.26 3.46
CA HIS A 65 -2.93 -5.00 2.73
C HIS A 65 -4.13 -4.70 1.85
N GLU A 66 -4.45 -5.61 0.93
CA GLU A 66 -5.59 -5.45 0.04
C GLU A 66 -6.88 -5.24 0.83
N LEU A 67 -7.21 -6.14 1.76
CA LEU A 67 -8.43 -6.03 2.57
C LEU A 67 -8.48 -4.73 3.40
N ASN A 68 -7.33 -4.19 3.80
CA ASN A 68 -7.27 -2.96 4.59
C ASN A 68 -7.43 -1.70 3.74
N HIS A 69 -7.15 -1.73 2.42
CA HIS A 69 -7.63 -0.67 1.50
C HIS A 69 -9.15 -0.54 1.59
N TRP A 70 -9.90 -1.64 1.67
CA TRP A 70 -11.35 -1.56 1.83
C TRP A 70 -11.77 -0.99 3.19
N VAL A 71 -11.00 -1.19 4.26
CA VAL A 71 -11.36 -0.69 5.60
C VAL A 71 -11.03 0.79 5.74
N LYS A 72 -9.89 1.23 5.21
CA LYS A 72 -9.38 2.60 5.40
C LYS A 72 -9.66 3.52 4.24
N HIS A 73 -9.70 2.97 3.04
CA HIS A 73 -9.78 3.72 1.79
C HIS A 73 -10.91 3.24 0.86
N PRO A 74 -12.13 2.89 1.33
CA PRO A 74 -13.29 2.84 0.45
C PRO A 74 -13.84 4.27 0.32
N TYR A 75 -13.01 5.23 -0.10
CA TYR A 75 -13.49 6.60 -0.23
C TYR A 75 -14.68 6.59 -1.19
N ASP A 76 -15.79 7.17 -0.74
CA ASP A 76 -16.90 7.41 -1.66
C ASP A 76 -16.36 8.26 -2.82
N LEU A 77 -16.93 8.07 -4.01
CA LEU A 77 -16.46 8.73 -5.24
C LEU A 77 -16.25 10.24 -5.06
N LYS A 78 -17.02 10.92 -4.20
CA LYS A 78 -16.85 12.36 -3.97
C LYS A 78 -15.55 12.67 -3.22
N THR A 79 -15.15 11.83 -2.28
CA THR A 79 -13.90 12.01 -1.54
C THR A 79 -12.71 11.78 -2.47
N VAL A 80 -12.73 10.75 -3.31
CA VAL A 80 -11.70 10.54 -4.34
C VAL A 80 -11.60 11.74 -5.27
N ILE A 81 -12.73 12.22 -5.83
CA ILE A 81 -12.76 13.40 -6.70
C ILE A 81 -12.19 14.64 -5.98
N LEU A 82 -12.55 14.83 -4.71
CA LEU A 82 -12.07 15.96 -3.91
C LEU A 82 -10.56 15.88 -3.69
N GLU A 83 -10.03 14.71 -3.37
CA GLU A 83 -8.60 14.52 -3.13
C GLU A 83 -7.79 14.66 -4.41
N THR A 84 -8.27 14.11 -5.53
CA THR A 84 -7.69 14.35 -6.86
C THR A 84 -7.66 15.83 -7.19
N SER A 85 -8.74 16.59 -6.91
CA SER A 85 -8.77 18.04 -7.16
C SER A 85 -7.74 18.85 -6.37
N TRP A 86 -7.21 18.31 -5.27
CA TRP A 86 -6.13 18.97 -4.52
C TRP A 86 -4.78 18.86 -5.22
N LEU A 87 -4.67 17.99 -6.22
CA LEU A 87 -3.50 17.68 -7.02
C LEU A 87 -3.65 18.20 -8.47
N ASP A 88 -4.60 19.09 -8.76
CA ASP A 88 -4.84 19.64 -10.12
C ASP A 88 -3.62 20.34 -10.74
N GLU A 89 -2.61 20.68 -9.94
CA GLU A 89 -1.33 21.25 -10.40
C GLU A 89 -0.36 20.23 -11.00
N TYR A 90 -0.63 18.94 -10.85
CA TYR A 90 0.17 17.84 -11.40
C TYR A 90 -0.51 17.22 -12.63
N GLU A 91 0.26 16.60 -13.51
CA GLU A 91 -0.26 15.82 -14.64
C GLU A 91 -1.13 14.65 -14.16
N THR A 92 -2.16 14.27 -14.93
CA THR A 92 -3.15 13.25 -14.52
C THR A 92 -2.51 11.92 -14.11
N GLU A 93 -1.50 11.45 -14.83
CA GLU A 93 -0.78 10.20 -14.49
C GLU A 93 -0.07 10.31 -13.13
N SER A 94 0.53 11.47 -12.85
CA SER A 94 1.18 11.74 -11.56
C SER A 94 0.16 11.83 -10.42
N GLN A 95 -1.00 12.44 -10.65
CA GLN A 95 -2.08 12.49 -9.65
C GLN A 95 -2.51 11.09 -9.21
N VAL A 96 -2.72 10.19 -10.17
CA VAL A 96 -3.11 8.79 -9.90
C VAL A 96 -2.01 8.06 -9.14
N MET A 97 -0.75 8.19 -9.58
CA MET A 97 0.38 7.57 -8.90
C MET A 97 0.52 8.06 -7.45
N ILE A 98 0.51 9.39 -7.23
CA ILE A 98 0.64 10.00 -5.91
C ILE A 98 -0.47 9.50 -4.98
N ARG A 99 -1.70 9.45 -5.48
CA ARG A 99 -2.86 8.95 -4.72
C ARG A 99 -2.71 7.50 -4.30
N ASN A 100 -2.35 6.62 -5.24
CA ASN A 100 -2.19 5.21 -4.94
C ASN A 100 -1.07 4.98 -3.91
N LEU A 101 0.07 5.65 -4.05
CA LEU A 101 1.17 5.56 -3.09
C LEU A 101 0.79 6.11 -1.72
N PHE A 102 0.03 7.20 -1.66
CA PHE A 102 -0.45 7.77 -0.40
C PHE A 102 -1.39 6.79 0.33
N ASP A 103 -2.31 6.18 -0.42
CA ASP A 103 -3.25 5.21 0.12
C ASP A 103 -2.52 3.95 0.62
N ASP A 104 -1.53 3.43 -0.12
CA ASP A 104 -0.65 2.31 0.30
C ASP A 104 0.08 2.62 1.61
N VAL A 105 0.58 3.85 1.77
CA VAL A 105 1.27 4.29 2.99
C VAL A 105 0.34 4.24 4.19
N ILE A 106 -0.88 4.79 4.08
CA ILE A 106 -1.82 4.80 5.20
C ILE A 106 -2.25 3.37 5.55
N VAL A 107 -2.53 2.55 4.52
CA VAL A 107 -2.93 1.16 4.71
C VAL A 107 -1.85 0.35 5.42
N THR A 108 -0.59 0.51 5.00
CA THR A 108 0.55 -0.19 5.58
C THR A 108 0.80 0.25 7.03
N ILE A 109 0.80 1.57 7.32
CA ILE A 109 0.97 2.06 8.69
C ILE A 109 -0.17 1.56 9.58
N ASP A 110 -1.42 1.65 9.13
CA ASP A 110 -2.55 1.24 9.96
C ASP A 110 -2.52 -0.25 10.31
N LEU A 111 -2.14 -1.11 9.36
CA LEU A 111 -1.97 -2.54 9.59
C LEU A 111 -0.99 -2.81 10.72
N VAL A 112 0.19 -2.18 10.66
CA VAL A 112 1.25 -2.47 11.62
C VAL A 112 1.00 -1.75 12.94
N VAL A 113 0.78 -0.44 12.91
CA VAL A 113 0.71 0.41 14.11
C VAL A 113 -0.60 0.26 14.87
N ASN A 114 -1.74 0.28 14.18
CA ASN A 114 -3.05 0.25 14.86
C ASN A 114 -3.60 -1.17 15.04
N LYS A 115 -3.25 -2.10 14.14
CA LYS A 115 -3.81 -3.46 14.13
C LYS A 115 -2.82 -4.54 14.58
N GLY A 116 -1.52 -4.24 14.65
CA GLY A 116 -0.49 -5.21 15.04
C GLY A 116 -0.31 -6.36 14.03
N LEU A 117 -0.68 -6.14 12.77
CA LEU A 117 -0.57 -7.11 11.68
C LEU A 117 0.71 -6.80 10.88
N GLU A 118 1.78 -7.51 11.21
CA GLU A 118 3.15 -7.24 10.75
C GLU A 118 3.51 -7.99 9.45
N GLU A 119 2.66 -8.90 8.99
CA GLU A 119 2.93 -9.79 7.86
C GLU A 119 3.23 -9.05 6.55
N ILE A 120 2.77 -7.81 6.39
CA ILE A 120 3.08 -6.97 5.23
C ILE A 120 4.58 -6.73 5.07
N ALA A 121 5.35 -6.65 6.16
CA ALA A 121 6.80 -6.50 6.11
C ALA A 121 7.46 -7.70 5.38
N GLN A 122 6.88 -8.90 5.51
CA GLN A 122 7.35 -10.11 4.83
C GLN A 122 7.16 -10.01 3.31
N VAL A 123 6.09 -9.36 2.84
CA VAL A 123 5.87 -9.12 1.40
C VAL A 123 7.01 -8.30 0.83
N TYR A 124 7.33 -7.18 1.47
CA TYR A 124 8.40 -6.30 1.00
C TYR A 124 9.77 -6.96 1.08
N GLN A 125 10.04 -7.80 2.08
CA GLN A 125 11.31 -8.55 2.14
C GLN A 125 11.47 -9.56 0.99
N GLU A 126 10.37 -10.14 0.50
CA GLU A 126 10.39 -11.15 -0.57
C GLU A 126 10.28 -10.56 -1.97
N LEU A 127 9.80 -9.32 -2.11
CA LEU A 127 9.72 -8.61 -3.37
C LEU A 127 10.99 -7.81 -3.64
N ALA A 128 11.52 -7.96 -4.86
CA ALA A 128 12.58 -7.11 -5.38
C ALA A 128 12.16 -5.63 -5.30
N LEU A 129 13.13 -4.79 -4.99
CA LEU A 129 12.95 -3.36 -4.93
C LEU A 129 12.80 -2.81 -6.35
N LYS A 130 11.73 -2.04 -6.59
CA LYS A 130 11.31 -1.67 -7.95
C LYS A 130 11.77 -0.29 -8.39
N SER A 131 11.96 0.63 -7.45
CA SER A 131 12.26 2.04 -7.74
C SER A 131 12.81 2.76 -6.51
N LYS A 132 13.33 3.97 -6.70
CA LYS A 132 13.74 4.82 -5.57
C LYS A 132 12.56 5.23 -4.67
N ILE A 133 11.36 5.37 -5.23
CA ILE A 133 10.14 5.59 -4.45
C ILE A 133 9.88 4.38 -3.56
N ASP A 134 9.96 3.17 -4.10
CA ASP A 134 9.80 1.93 -3.32
C ASP A 134 10.85 1.84 -2.20
N CYS A 135 12.11 2.20 -2.48
CA CYS A 135 13.16 2.31 -1.45
C CYS A 135 12.80 3.30 -0.34
N LEU A 136 12.35 4.50 -0.71
CA LEU A 136 11.96 5.56 0.22
C LEU A 136 10.80 5.13 1.12
N LEU A 137 9.73 4.56 0.54
CA LEU A 137 8.56 4.13 1.28
C LEU A 137 8.87 2.97 2.23
N ARG A 138 9.65 1.97 1.78
CA ARG A 138 10.12 0.88 2.65
C ARG A 138 10.96 1.40 3.82
N ALA A 139 11.82 2.39 3.57
CA ALA A 139 12.62 3.01 4.63
C ALA A 139 11.73 3.75 5.63
N PHE A 140 10.75 4.50 5.14
CA PHE A 140 9.76 5.16 5.97
C PHE A 140 8.96 4.16 6.84
N TYR A 141 8.49 3.05 6.27
CA TYR A 141 7.82 2.01 7.05
C TYR A 141 8.73 1.42 8.12
N GLN A 142 10.00 1.16 7.79
CA GLN A 142 10.96 0.63 8.76
C GLN A 142 11.21 1.59 9.93
N GLU A 143 11.34 2.89 9.67
CA GLU A 143 11.51 3.91 10.72
C GLU A 143 10.26 4.04 11.62
N VAL A 144 9.06 4.04 11.03
CA VAL A 144 7.82 4.22 11.78
C VAL A 144 7.42 2.98 12.59
N THR A 145 7.72 1.79 12.07
CA THR A 145 7.24 0.52 12.67
C THR A 145 8.31 -0.25 13.43
N GLY A 146 9.60 -0.02 13.16
CA GLY A 146 10.71 -0.82 13.68
C GLY A 146 10.87 -2.20 13.03
N LEU A 147 10.04 -2.56 12.04
CA LEU A 147 10.14 -3.82 11.30
C LEU A 147 11.07 -3.67 10.09
N SER A 148 11.74 -4.75 9.69
CA SER A 148 12.52 -4.72 8.44
C SER A 148 11.61 -4.83 7.21
N PHE A 149 11.73 -3.90 6.26
CA PHE A 149 11.02 -3.92 4.98
C PHE A 149 11.93 -4.34 3.81
N GLY A 150 12.98 -5.11 4.12
CA GLY A 150 14.01 -5.54 3.18
C GLY A 150 15.33 -4.82 3.40
N LYS A 151 16.32 -5.10 2.55
CA LYS A 151 17.61 -4.42 2.57
C LYS A 151 17.51 -3.14 1.73
N LEU A 152 17.80 -2.00 2.36
CA LEU A 152 17.62 -0.67 1.77
C LEU A 152 18.96 0.07 1.75
N GLU A 153 19.21 0.81 0.66
CA GLU A 153 20.34 1.73 0.55
C GLU A 153 19.79 3.15 0.41
N ILE A 154 20.05 3.97 1.43
CA ILE A 154 19.53 5.34 1.54
C ILE A 154 20.70 6.32 1.38
N ASP A 155 20.74 7.00 0.24
CA ASP A 155 21.67 8.09 0.00
C ASP A 155 21.20 9.40 0.67
N LYS A 156 22.01 10.46 0.56
CA LYS A 156 21.66 11.77 1.13
C LYS A 156 20.41 12.40 0.51
N TYR A 157 20.06 12.02 -0.73
CA TYR A 157 18.89 12.56 -1.43
C TYR A 157 17.60 11.91 -0.89
N LEU A 158 17.61 10.59 -0.73
CA LEU A 158 16.52 9.83 -0.11
C LEU A 158 16.38 10.14 1.38
N GLN A 159 17.48 10.31 2.11
CA GLN A 159 17.42 10.65 3.54
C GLN A 159 16.64 11.95 3.79
N LYS A 160 16.88 13.01 2.99
CA LYS A 160 16.14 14.28 3.14
C LYS A 160 14.64 14.12 2.94
N ARG A 161 14.23 13.23 2.03
CA ARG A 161 12.81 12.95 1.77
C ARG A 161 12.21 12.08 2.85
N LEU A 162 12.97 11.11 3.34
CA LEU A 162 12.59 10.29 4.48
C LEU A 162 12.32 11.17 5.71
N ASP A 163 13.24 12.09 6.02
CA ASP A 163 13.07 13.05 7.12
C ASP A 163 11.79 13.88 6.96
N ALA A 164 11.45 14.27 5.73
CA ALA A 164 10.23 15.00 5.41
C ALA A 164 8.96 14.14 5.52
N LEU A 165 8.99 12.88 5.07
CA LEU A 165 7.88 11.92 5.23
C LEU A 165 7.58 11.68 6.70
N LEU A 166 8.61 11.58 7.54
CA LEU A 166 8.47 11.41 9.00
C LEU A 166 7.79 12.61 9.70
N GLN A 167 7.63 13.75 9.01
CA GLN A 167 6.86 14.90 9.54
C GLN A 167 5.37 14.83 9.21
N ILE A 168 4.93 13.90 8.35
CA ILE A 168 3.54 13.75 7.95
C ILE A 168 2.84 12.76 8.89
N ASP A 169 1.76 13.20 9.54
CA ASP A 169 0.87 12.31 10.29
C ASP A 169 -0.16 11.68 9.34
N PHE A 170 0.21 10.55 8.73
CA PHE A 170 -0.63 9.83 7.77
C PHE A 170 -1.91 9.24 8.38
N LEU A 171 -2.00 9.13 9.71
CA LEU A 171 -3.19 8.59 10.38
C LEU A 171 -4.21 9.67 10.77
N ASP A 172 -3.87 10.96 10.66
CA ASP A 172 -4.81 12.07 10.83
C ASP A 172 -5.66 12.30 9.57
N THR A 173 -6.88 11.76 9.60
CA THR A 173 -7.86 11.83 8.50
C THR A 173 -8.77 13.06 8.58
N GLY A 174 -8.50 14.02 9.47
CA GLY A 174 -9.26 15.27 9.51
C GLY A 174 -9.12 16.04 8.19
N ARG A 175 -10.23 16.46 7.56
CA ARG A 175 -10.26 17.00 6.18
C ARG A 175 -9.16 18.03 5.86
N ALA A 176 -8.93 19.01 6.75
CA ALA A 176 -7.91 20.04 6.54
C ALA A 176 -6.48 19.48 6.62
N ARG A 177 -6.26 18.51 7.52
CA ARG A 177 -4.99 17.80 7.70
C ARG A 177 -4.73 16.86 6.55
N LEU A 178 -5.70 16.05 6.16
CA LEU A 178 -5.65 15.16 4.99
C LEU A 178 -5.24 15.91 3.72
N LYS A 179 -5.84 17.08 3.44
CA LYS A 179 -5.45 17.92 2.29
C LYS A 179 -3.98 18.33 2.35
N ASN A 180 -3.52 18.78 3.52
CA ASN A 180 -2.13 19.21 3.69
C ASN A 180 -1.17 18.03 3.59
N ASN A 181 -1.51 16.89 4.17
CA ASN A 181 -0.70 15.67 4.14
C ASN A 181 -0.54 15.16 2.70
N ILE A 182 -1.62 15.10 1.92
CA ILE A 182 -1.58 14.70 0.50
C ILE A 182 -0.68 15.65 -0.30
N LYS A 183 -0.82 16.96 -0.10
CA LYS A 183 0.02 17.96 -0.80
C LYS A 183 1.49 17.87 -0.39
N GLN A 184 1.78 17.70 0.89
CA GLN A 184 3.15 17.52 1.38
C GLN A 184 3.77 16.24 0.82
N PHE A 185 3.02 15.14 0.81
CA PHE A 185 3.44 13.88 0.24
C PHE A 185 3.74 14.03 -1.26
N ALA A 186 2.82 14.63 -2.02
CA ALA A 186 2.99 14.92 -3.45
C ALA A 186 4.29 15.69 -3.72
N GLU A 187 4.55 16.75 -2.96
CA GLU A 187 5.78 17.56 -3.09
C GLU A 187 7.06 16.77 -2.80
N ILE A 188 7.01 15.78 -1.92
CA ILE A 188 8.16 14.91 -1.61
C ILE A 188 8.47 13.96 -2.78
N ILE A 189 7.44 13.39 -3.41
CA ILE A 189 7.60 12.29 -4.39
C ILE A 189 7.49 12.71 -5.86
N LYS A 190 6.99 13.91 -6.17
CA LYS A 190 6.67 14.35 -7.56
C LYS A 190 7.82 14.16 -8.56
N ASP A 191 9.05 14.44 -8.14
CA ASP A 191 10.23 14.41 -9.02
C ASP A 191 10.89 13.02 -9.08
N MET A 192 10.33 12.03 -8.35
CA MET A 192 10.91 10.68 -8.27
C MET A 192 10.27 9.69 -9.25
N ALA A 193 9.18 10.07 -9.92
CA ALA A 193 8.40 9.18 -10.80
C ALA A 193 9.19 8.70 -12.03
N GLU A 194 10.19 9.46 -12.47
CA GLU A 194 11.04 9.16 -13.64
C GLU A 194 12.25 8.28 -13.28
N GLU A 195 12.54 8.08 -11.99
CA GLU A 195 13.78 7.44 -11.52
C GLU A 195 13.57 5.93 -11.27
N THR A 196 13.59 5.13 -12.35
CA THR A 196 13.39 3.67 -12.31
C THR A 196 14.64 2.84 -11.97
N GLU A 197 15.80 3.46 -11.76
CA GLU A 197 17.04 2.75 -11.44
C GLU A 197 17.31 2.74 -9.92
N VAL A 198 17.42 1.53 -9.37
CA VAL A 198 18.03 1.22 -8.06
C VAL A 198 19.09 0.15 -8.24
#